data_AF-A0A3D4PPW3-F1
#
_entry.id   AF-A0A3D4PPW3-F1
#
_cell.length_a   1.000
_cell.length_b   1.000
_cell.length_c   1.000
_cell.angle_alpha   90.00
_cell.angle_beta   90.00
_cell.angle_gamma   90.00
#
_symmetry.space_group_name_H-M   'P 1'
#
loop_
_entity.id
_entity.type
_entity.pdbx_description
1 polymer ?
#
loop_
_entity_poly.entity_id
_entity_poly.type
_entity_poly.pdbx_seq_one_letter_code
_entity_poly.pdbx_strand_id
1 'polypeptide(L)'
;MAIRFMAVVYNREQSSLLFIPEMPVTFSLEVVNAHIRNRHGPYSEFRTVCSALDRESESAVWVKPEINMEIALQPRMIQFSLAPAYQPSATRDERNRRTIYAYHVRGQSDPFTELFNQPNPNESCELRETAAVTPQVFSLLNSDLINDRSIALALRLQEEQKTLDKQIERAFRLVLGRTPSAPERDRLKKYILDMQAYHHQTEPDPVSYPTQITRSLVEEFTGQPFKYQEILPVFEQYEPDKKPADVTAETRALADFCLLLFNTNEFMYIK
;
A
#
# COMPACT_ATOMS: atom_id res chain seq x y z
N MET A 1 -7.53 39.08 9.04
CA MET A 1 -7.07 38.38 10.26
C MET A 1 -5.85 37.57 9.84
N ALA A 2 -4.65 38.13 10.05
CA ALA A 2 -3.39 37.60 9.50
C ALA A 2 -2.73 36.66 10.51
N ILE A 3 -2.45 35.42 10.11
CA ILE A 3 -1.75 34.43 10.92
C ILE A 3 -0.24 34.70 10.77
N ARG A 4 0.42 35.11 11.86
CA ARG A 4 1.88 35.26 11.93
C ARG A 4 2.50 33.88 12.19
N PHE A 5 3.22 33.33 11.23
CA PHE A 5 4.15 32.22 11.49
C PHE A 5 5.49 32.80 11.95
N MET A 6 5.94 32.41 13.14
CA MET A 6 7.27 32.74 13.67
C MET A 6 8.20 31.56 13.41
N ALA A 7 9.04 31.65 12.38
CA ALA A 7 10.12 30.69 12.15
C ALA A 7 11.37 31.18 12.89
N VAL A 8 11.83 30.41 13.88
CA VAL A 8 13.10 30.67 14.57
C VAL A 8 14.22 29.98 13.80
N VAL A 9 15.04 30.76 13.09
CA VAL A 9 16.25 30.26 12.42
C VAL A 9 17.42 30.42 13.39
N TYR A 10 17.97 29.30 13.87
CA TYR A 10 19.14 29.31 14.74
C TYR A 10 20.41 29.19 13.87
N ASN A 11 21.20 30.27 13.76
CA ASN A 11 22.53 30.23 13.15
C ASN A 11 23.58 30.25 14.27
N ARG A 12 24.54 29.31 14.23
CA ARG A 12 25.46 29.01 15.34
C ARG A 12 26.56 30.06 15.57
N GLU A 13 26.60 31.14 14.80
CA GLU A 13 27.64 32.19 14.97
C GLU A 13 27.16 33.64 15.12
N GLN A 14 25.87 33.99 14.94
CA GLN A 14 25.38 35.33 15.30
C GLN A 14 23.93 35.30 15.76
N SER A 15 23.70 35.73 17.00
CA SER A 15 22.39 35.88 17.62
C SER A 15 21.75 37.20 17.16
N SER A 16 20.96 37.19 16.08
CA SER A 16 20.05 38.30 15.77
C SER A 16 18.75 37.80 15.15
N LEU A 17 17.63 38.25 15.74
CA LEU A 17 16.25 37.98 15.29
C LEU A 17 15.93 38.89 14.11
N LEU A 18 15.76 38.32 12.92
CA LEU A 18 15.30 39.06 11.73
C LEU A 18 13.79 38.87 11.55
N PHE A 19 13.05 39.97 11.75
CA PHE A 19 11.62 40.07 11.42
C PHE A 19 11.46 40.33 9.92
N ILE A 20 10.76 39.46 9.20
CA ILE A 20 10.44 39.66 7.78
C ILE A 20 8.93 39.91 7.66
N PRO A 21 8.47 41.05 7.09
CA PRO A 21 7.05 41.32 6.92
C PRO A 21 6.49 40.67 5.64
N GLU A 22 5.28 40.13 5.78
CA GLU A 22 4.30 39.64 4.77
C GLU A 22 4.82 39.12 3.42
N MET A 23 4.69 37.81 3.19
CA MET A 23 4.86 37.18 1.87
C MET A 23 3.60 36.39 1.43
N PRO A 24 3.30 36.35 0.12
CA PRO A 24 2.15 35.63 -0.43
C PRO A 24 2.30 34.10 -0.36
N VAL A 25 1.16 33.40 -0.39
CA VAL A 25 0.90 31.98 -0.04
C VAL A 25 1.65 30.93 -0.91
N THR A 26 2.49 31.33 -1.85
CA THR A 26 3.21 30.42 -2.76
C THR A 26 4.56 29.90 -2.23
N PHE A 27 4.99 30.25 -1.01
CA PHE A 27 6.34 29.95 -0.51
C PHE A 27 6.50 28.74 0.43
N SER A 28 5.51 27.82 0.51
CA SER A 28 5.54 26.69 1.45
C SER A 28 6.31 25.45 1.00
N LEU A 29 7.00 25.46 -0.16
CA LEU A 29 7.79 24.31 -0.65
C LEU A 29 9.32 24.49 -0.58
N GLU A 30 9.83 25.71 -0.40
CA GLU A 30 11.29 25.94 -0.43
C GLU A 30 11.99 25.88 0.93
N VAL A 31 11.30 26.13 2.05
CA VAL A 31 11.96 26.26 3.36
C VAL A 31 12.36 24.91 3.97
N VAL A 32 11.61 23.83 3.71
CA VAL A 32 12.04 22.47 4.10
C VAL A 32 13.25 22.00 3.27
N ASN A 33 13.40 22.52 2.04
CA ASN A 33 14.56 22.22 1.19
C ASN A 33 15.85 22.97 1.60
N ALA A 34 15.76 24.04 2.38
CA ALA A 34 16.93 24.85 2.73
C ALA A 34 17.77 24.24 3.87
N HIS A 35 17.16 23.49 4.80
CA HIS A 35 17.87 22.88 5.94
C HIS A 35 18.65 21.60 5.57
N ILE A 36 18.58 21.17 4.30
CA ILE A 36 19.31 20.02 3.74
C ILE A 36 20.44 20.48 2.79
N ARG A 37 20.73 21.79 2.67
CA ARG A 37 21.77 22.29 1.74
C ARG A 37 23.22 22.25 2.26
N ASN A 38 23.47 22.01 3.55
CA ASN A 38 24.81 22.19 4.13
C ASN A 38 25.48 20.92 4.71
N ARG A 39 25.09 19.72 4.28
CA ARG A 39 25.98 18.56 4.37
C ARG A 39 26.23 18.02 2.97
N HIS A 40 27.45 18.23 2.48
CA HIS A 40 27.94 17.65 1.23
C HIS A 40 27.86 16.10 1.31
N GLY A 41 27.08 15.52 0.38
CA GLY A 41 26.83 14.07 0.21
C GLY A 41 25.34 13.80 -0.05
N PRO A 42 24.95 13.04 -1.08
CA PRO A 42 24.26 13.67 -2.19
C PRO A 42 22.88 13.07 -2.44
N TYR A 43 21.82 13.74 -1.99
CA TYR A 43 20.46 13.38 -2.44
C TYR A 43 20.24 13.71 -3.92
N SER A 44 20.93 14.74 -4.43
CA SER A 44 20.94 15.06 -5.86
C SER A 44 21.69 14.01 -6.67
N GLU A 45 22.89 13.58 -6.26
CA GLU A 45 23.62 12.53 -6.99
C GLU A 45 23.00 11.15 -6.81
N PHE A 46 22.33 10.83 -5.70
CA PHE A 46 21.53 9.60 -5.61
C PHE A 46 20.37 9.64 -6.61
N ARG A 47 19.69 10.78 -6.74
CA ARG A 47 18.65 10.95 -7.77
C ARG A 47 19.27 10.89 -9.17
N THR A 48 20.48 11.41 -9.38
CA THR A 48 21.21 11.36 -10.65
C THR A 48 21.73 9.96 -11.01
N VAL A 49 22.22 9.19 -10.04
CA VAL A 49 22.70 7.80 -10.21
C VAL A 49 21.51 6.87 -10.44
N CYS A 50 20.41 7.05 -9.70
CA CYS A 50 19.17 6.34 -9.95
C CYS A 50 18.52 6.75 -11.28
N SER A 51 18.55 8.04 -11.66
CA SER A 51 18.07 8.50 -12.97
C SER A 51 18.99 8.09 -14.13
N ALA A 52 20.26 7.77 -13.87
CA ALA A 52 21.19 7.28 -14.89
C ALA A 52 20.93 5.82 -15.26
N LEU A 53 20.29 5.05 -14.36
CA LEU A 53 19.77 3.70 -14.63
C LEU A 53 18.43 3.71 -15.39
N ASP A 54 17.81 4.89 -15.54
CA ASP A 54 16.45 5.13 -16.02
C ASP A 54 16.34 5.32 -17.55
N ARG A 55 17.36 4.91 -18.32
CA ARG A 55 17.38 5.13 -19.78
C ARG A 55 16.36 4.30 -20.56
N GLU A 56 15.68 3.33 -19.95
CA GLU A 56 14.77 2.41 -20.66
C GLU A 56 13.36 2.25 -20.03
N SER A 57 13.04 2.91 -18.91
CA SER A 57 11.68 2.89 -18.36
C SER A 57 11.32 4.19 -17.64
N GLU A 58 10.24 4.86 -18.06
CA GLU A 58 9.71 6.07 -17.40
C GLU A 58 9.15 5.82 -15.99
N SER A 59 9.21 4.59 -15.48
CA SER A 59 8.74 4.23 -14.14
C SER A 59 9.86 4.35 -13.11
N ALA A 60 9.64 5.13 -12.05
CA ALA A 60 10.56 5.22 -10.93
C ALA A 60 10.97 3.81 -10.43
N VAL A 61 12.27 3.61 -10.18
CA VAL A 61 12.87 2.33 -9.72
C VAL A 61 12.12 1.71 -8.53
N TRP A 62 11.48 2.54 -7.69
CA TRP A 62 10.82 2.13 -6.45
C TRP A 62 9.29 2.03 -6.63
N VAL A 63 8.73 0.86 -6.32
CA VAL A 63 7.28 0.68 -6.18
C VAL A 63 6.83 1.15 -4.80
N LYS A 64 5.76 1.96 -4.72
CA LYS A 64 5.04 2.22 -3.47
C LYS A 64 3.80 1.33 -3.42
N PRO A 65 3.87 0.16 -2.74
CA PRO A 65 2.73 -0.75 -2.66
C PRO A 65 1.57 -0.13 -1.88
N GLU A 66 0.36 -0.61 -2.13
CA GLU A 66 -0.78 -0.33 -1.26
C GLU A 66 -0.57 -1.05 0.09
N ILE A 67 -0.79 -0.34 1.19
CA ILE A 67 -0.79 -0.87 2.55
C ILE A 67 -2.16 -0.60 3.18
N ASN A 68 -2.45 -1.22 4.33
CA ASN A 68 -3.70 -0.96 5.04
C ASN A 68 -3.96 0.55 5.22
N MET A 69 -5.15 1.02 4.83
CA MET A 69 -5.47 2.44 4.77
C MET A 69 -5.40 3.12 6.14
N GLU A 70 -5.82 2.44 7.21
CA GLU A 70 -5.76 3.00 8.56
C GLU A 70 -4.32 3.31 8.98
N ILE A 71 -3.41 2.41 8.64
CA ILE A 71 -1.98 2.61 8.88
C ILE A 71 -1.40 3.65 7.94
N ALA A 72 -1.76 3.62 6.66
CA ALA A 72 -1.28 4.61 5.68
C ALA A 72 -1.59 6.05 6.12
N LEU A 73 -2.79 6.25 6.65
CA LEU A 73 -3.30 7.52 7.12
C LEU A 73 -2.96 7.79 8.60
N GLN A 74 -2.23 6.93 9.30
CA GLN A 74 -1.87 7.17 10.69
C GLN A 74 -1.03 8.45 10.83
N PRO A 75 -1.36 9.35 11.78
CA PRO A 75 -0.55 10.54 12.03
C PRO A 75 0.79 10.12 12.63
N ARG A 76 1.87 10.65 12.09
CA ARG A 76 3.23 10.36 12.58
C ARG A 76 3.94 11.67 12.85
N MET A 77 4.44 11.84 14.08
CA MET A 77 5.23 13.01 14.43
C MET A 77 6.69 12.78 14.04
N ILE A 78 7.24 13.70 13.26
CA ILE A 78 8.67 13.79 12.94
C ILE A 78 9.17 15.16 13.41
N GLN A 79 9.96 15.14 14.49
CA GLN A 79 10.68 16.28 15.05
C GLN A 79 9.93 17.63 14.87
N PHE A 80 8.88 17.83 15.68
CA PHE A 80 8.03 19.03 15.74
C PHE A 80 7.03 19.23 14.58
N SER A 81 6.95 18.31 13.63
CA SER A 81 5.98 18.36 12.52
C SER A 81 5.30 17.01 12.28
N LEU A 82 4.21 16.99 11.50
CA LEU A 82 3.61 15.75 11.03
C LEU A 82 4.29 15.29 9.74
N ALA A 83 4.59 14.00 9.68
CA ALA A 83 4.99 13.36 8.44
C ALA A 83 3.79 13.29 7.50
N PRO A 84 4.01 13.44 6.19
CA PRO A 84 2.95 13.25 5.22
C PRO A 84 2.39 11.82 5.32
N ALA A 85 1.08 11.69 5.09
CA ALA A 85 0.42 10.41 4.95
C ALA A 85 1.10 9.56 3.87
N TYR A 86 1.12 8.24 4.09
CA TYR A 86 1.60 7.32 3.08
C TYR A 86 0.62 7.31 1.91
N GLN A 87 1.15 7.49 0.71
CA GLN A 87 0.38 7.42 -0.53
C GLN A 87 1.05 6.41 -1.48
N PRO A 88 0.31 5.39 -1.96
CA PRO A 88 0.84 4.37 -2.87
C PRO A 88 1.14 4.96 -4.26
N SER A 89 1.66 4.16 -5.22
CA SER A 89 1.74 4.63 -6.61
C SER A 89 0.34 4.80 -7.21
N ALA A 90 0.14 5.80 -8.07
CA ALA A 90 -1.20 6.19 -8.54
C ALA A 90 -1.85 5.14 -9.45
N THR A 91 -1.08 4.55 -10.36
CA THR A 91 -1.58 3.62 -11.37
C THR A 91 -1.45 2.16 -10.93
N ARG A 92 -2.34 1.30 -11.44
CA ARG A 92 -2.31 -0.14 -11.15
C ARG A 92 -1.01 -0.79 -11.64
N ASP A 93 -0.53 -0.41 -12.82
CA ASP A 93 0.65 -1.01 -13.45
C ASP A 93 1.95 -0.70 -12.68
N GLU A 94 2.06 0.50 -12.11
CA GLU A 94 3.20 0.85 -11.27
C GLU A 94 3.20 0.12 -9.93
N ARG A 95 2.02 -0.06 -9.32
CA ARG A 95 1.87 -0.75 -8.02
C ARG A 95 2.04 -2.25 -8.13
N ASN A 96 1.39 -2.88 -9.10
CA ASN A 96 1.20 -4.33 -9.17
C ASN A 96 2.22 -5.02 -10.08
N ARG A 97 3.49 -4.61 -10.01
CA ARG A 97 4.59 -5.23 -10.76
C ARG A 97 5.47 -6.11 -9.88
N ARG A 98 6.06 -7.14 -10.48
CA ARG A 98 7.10 -7.94 -9.84
C ARG A 98 8.35 -7.08 -9.69
N THR A 99 8.79 -6.86 -8.45
CA THR A 99 9.96 -6.03 -8.14
C THR A 99 10.79 -6.66 -7.03
N ILE A 100 12.09 -6.37 -7.03
CA ILE A 100 13.01 -6.68 -5.92
C ILE A 100 13.05 -5.51 -4.93
N TYR A 101 12.72 -4.30 -5.37
CA TYR A 101 12.75 -3.08 -4.57
C TYR A 101 11.36 -2.50 -4.38
N ALA A 102 10.98 -2.31 -3.12
CA ALA A 102 9.76 -1.61 -2.73
C ALA A 102 10.11 -0.50 -1.72
N TYR A 103 9.36 0.59 -1.78
CA TYR A 103 9.48 1.68 -0.83
C TYR A 103 8.98 1.24 0.54
N HIS A 104 9.81 1.42 1.56
CA HIS A 104 9.50 1.08 2.95
C HIS A 104 9.82 2.26 3.86
N VAL A 105 8.92 2.52 4.82
CA VAL A 105 9.05 3.65 5.73
C VAL A 105 9.41 3.13 7.12
N ARG A 106 10.61 3.46 7.60
CA ARG A 106 11.18 2.96 8.87
C ARG A 106 10.29 3.15 10.10
N GLY A 107 9.48 4.21 10.15
CA GLY A 107 8.58 4.53 11.25
C GLY A 107 7.11 4.19 10.98
N GLN A 108 6.82 3.38 9.96
CA GLN A 108 5.47 2.97 9.58
C GLN A 108 5.56 1.62 8.87
N SER A 109 5.55 0.56 9.69
CA SER A 109 5.51 -0.81 9.21
C SER A 109 4.17 -1.13 8.57
N ASP A 110 4.16 -1.98 7.56
CA ASP A 110 2.93 -2.58 7.05
C ASP A 110 2.53 -3.74 7.98
N PRO A 111 1.34 -3.71 8.61
CA PRO A 111 0.90 -4.79 9.51
C PRO A 111 0.89 -6.15 8.83
N PHE A 112 0.62 -6.18 7.53
CA PHE A 112 0.62 -7.42 6.79
C PHE A 112 2.03 -8.02 6.80
N THR A 113 3.06 -7.25 6.42
CA THR A 113 4.44 -7.76 6.41
C THR A 113 4.97 -8.04 7.81
N GLU A 114 4.61 -7.22 8.80
CA GLU A 114 4.99 -7.41 10.20
C GLU A 114 4.51 -8.77 10.73
N LEU A 115 3.25 -9.12 10.44
CA LEU A 115 2.67 -10.41 10.81
C LEU A 115 3.39 -11.62 10.17
N PHE A 116 4.01 -11.44 9.00
CA PHE A 116 4.84 -12.44 8.32
C PHE A 116 6.33 -12.35 8.69
N ASN A 117 6.61 -11.88 9.92
CA ASN A 117 7.94 -11.76 10.52
C ASN A 117 8.88 -10.90 9.67
N GLN A 118 8.41 -9.75 9.18
CA GLN A 118 9.29 -8.76 8.55
C GLN A 118 10.41 -8.35 9.52
N PRO A 119 11.69 -8.34 9.09
CA PRO A 119 12.79 -7.93 9.95
C PRO A 119 12.66 -6.45 10.34
N ASN A 120 12.97 -6.14 11.60
CA ASN A 120 12.95 -4.78 12.12
C ASN A 120 14.01 -3.91 11.40
N PRO A 121 13.63 -2.78 10.77
CA PRO A 121 14.57 -1.92 10.04
C PRO A 121 15.58 -1.20 10.94
N ASN A 122 15.44 -1.27 12.27
CA ASN A 122 16.38 -0.68 13.23
C ASN A 122 17.50 -1.63 13.66
N GLU A 123 17.36 -2.92 13.36
CA GLU A 123 18.25 -3.97 13.85
C GLU A 123 18.86 -4.72 12.67
N SER A 124 20.10 -5.19 12.84
CA SER A 124 20.71 -6.09 11.88
C SER A 124 20.08 -7.48 12.02
N CYS A 125 19.50 -7.99 10.95
CA CYS A 125 18.90 -9.33 10.90
C CYS A 125 19.68 -10.17 9.88
N GLU A 126 20.39 -11.20 10.36
CA GLU A 126 21.14 -12.13 9.49
C GLU A 126 20.25 -13.17 8.83
N LEU A 127 19.18 -13.57 9.52
CA LEU A 127 18.22 -14.58 9.08
C LEU A 127 16.83 -14.23 9.58
N ARG A 128 15.84 -14.27 8.68
CA ARG A 128 14.45 -14.02 9.02
C ARG A 128 13.88 -15.17 9.86
N GLU A 129 13.27 -14.84 11.00
CA GLU A 129 12.53 -15.80 11.80
C GLU A 129 11.37 -16.40 11.00
N THR A 130 11.24 -17.73 11.07
CA THR A 130 10.15 -18.45 10.39
C THR A 130 9.22 -19.03 11.44
N ALA A 131 8.16 -18.28 11.74
CA ALA A 131 7.06 -18.72 12.60
C ALA A 131 5.78 -18.86 11.79
N ALA A 132 5.10 -19.99 11.95
CA ALA A 132 3.74 -20.22 11.45
C ALA A 132 2.77 -19.99 12.61
N VAL A 133 2.16 -18.81 12.67
CA VAL A 133 1.24 -18.44 13.73
C VAL A 133 -0.18 -18.35 13.20
N THR A 134 -1.17 -18.79 13.99
CA THR A 134 -2.59 -18.80 13.59
C THR A 134 -3.09 -17.45 13.04
N PRO A 135 -2.71 -16.28 13.58
CA PRO A 135 -3.14 -14.98 13.04
C PRO A 135 -2.73 -14.75 11.58
N GLN A 136 -1.67 -15.38 11.07
CA GLN A 136 -1.26 -15.28 9.65
C GLN A 136 -2.35 -15.82 8.72
N VAL A 137 -2.96 -16.97 9.06
CA VAL A 137 -4.04 -17.57 8.26
C VAL A 137 -5.28 -16.68 8.28
N PHE A 138 -5.65 -16.16 9.44
CA PHE A 138 -6.79 -15.25 9.54
C PHE A 138 -6.58 -13.96 8.76
N SER A 139 -5.35 -13.46 8.72
CA SER A 139 -5.02 -12.27 7.92
C SER A 139 -5.04 -12.57 6.43
N LEU A 140 -4.63 -13.76 5.99
CA LEU A 140 -4.80 -14.16 4.59
C LEU A 140 -6.27 -14.31 4.18
N LEU A 141 -7.14 -14.75 5.09
CA LEU A 141 -8.57 -14.89 4.81
C LEU A 141 -9.32 -13.55 4.77
N ASN A 142 -8.91 -12.57 5.59
CA ASN A 142 -9.67 -11.35 5.81
C ASN A 142 -9.00 -10.08 5.27
N SER A 143 -7.77 -10.15 4.76
CA SER A 143 -7.07 -8.96 4.25
C SER A 143 -7.61 -8.52 2.89
N ASP A 144 -7.87 -7.21 2.77
CA ASP A 144 -8.21 -6.56 1.51
C ASP A 144 -7.19 -6.87 0.41
N LEU A 145 -5.90 -6.93 0.77
CA LEU A 145 -4.82 -7.27 -0.16
C LEU A 145 -5.05 -8.64 -0.81
N ILE A 146 -5.41 -9.66 -0.03
CA ILE A 146 -5.58 -11.02 -0.57
C ILE A 146 -6.90 -11.12 -1.34
N ASN A 147 -7.94 -10.43 -0.91
CA ASN A 147 -9.21 -10.31 -1.64
C ASN A 147 -9.02 -9.64 -3.01
N ASP A 148 -8.26 -8.55 -3.08
CA ASP A 148 -7.97 -7.88 -4.36
C ASP A 148 -7.18 -8.80 -5.30
N ARG A 149 -6.22 -9.55 -4.76
CA ARG A 149 -5.43 -10.52 -5.55
C ARG A 149 -6.26 -11.71 -5.99
N SER A 150 -7.26 -12.14 -5.21
CA SER A 150 -8.14 -13.25 -5.58
C SER A 150 -9.10 -12.85 -6.71
N ILE A 151 -9.61 -11.61 -6.68
CA ILE A 151 -10.40 -11.03 -7.78
C ILE A 151 -9.53 -10.89 -9.04
N ALA A 152 -8.31 -10.36 -8.91
CA ALA A 152 -7.39 -10.23 -10.04
C ALA A 152 -7.06 -11.60 -10.68
N LEU A 153 -6.89 -12.64 -9.87
CA LEU A 153 -6.69 -14.00 -10.37
C LEU A 153 -7.96 -14.53 -11.05
N ALA A 154 -9.14 -14.32 -10.47
CA ALA A 154 -10.41 -14.73 -11.06
C ALA A 154 -10.66 -14.09 -12.44
N LEU A 155 -10.41 -12.78 -12.57
CA LEU A 155 -10.51 -12.07 -13.85
C LEU A 155 -9.56 -12.66 -14.89
N ARG A 156 -8.30 -12.90 -14.50
CA ARG A 156 -7.31 -13.54 -15.37
C ARG A 156 -7.75 -14.94 -15.81
N LEU A 157 -8.35 -15.73 -14.92
CA LEU A 157 -8.84 -17.07 -15.25
C LEU A 157 -10.00 -17.03 -16.25
N GLN A 158 -10.91 -16.05 -16.11
CA GLN A 158 -12.01 -15.83 -17.04
C GLN A 158 -11.52 -15.38 -18.42
N GLU A 159 -10.46 -14.56 -18.48
CA GLU A 159 -9.82 -14.15 -19.73
C GLU A 159 -9.10 -15.32 -20.42
N GLU A 160 -8.35 -16.12 -19.67
CA GLU A 160 -7.54 -17.22 -20.23
C GLU A 160 -8.39 -18.45 -20.61
N GLN A 161 -9.50 -18.73 -19.92
CA GLN A 161 -10.28 -19.96 -20.10
C GLN A 161 -11.80 -19.73 -20.06
N LYS A 162 -12.54 -20.39 -20.96
CA LYS A 162 -14.01 -20.23 -21.09
C LYS A 162 -14.83 -21.17 -20.22
N THR A 163 -14.31 -22.34 -19.85
CA THR A 163 -15.07 -23.37 -19.11
C THR A 163 -14.59 -23.45 -17.67
N LEU A 164 -15.53 -23.67 -16.75
CA LEU A 164 -15.26 -23.75 -15.31
C LEU A 164 -14.21 -24.82 -14.98
N ASP A 165 -14.30 -25.99 -15.60
CA ASP A 165 -13.33 -27.08 -15.37
C ASP A 165 -11.90 -26.67 -15.76
N LYS A 166 -11.75 -25.93 -16.86
CA LYS A 166 -10.44 -25.43 -17.32
C LYS A 166 -9.95 -24.26 -16.47
N GLN A 167 -10.85 -23.42 -15.96
CA GLN A 167 -10.51 -22.34 -15.02
C GLN A 167 -9.96 -22.93 -13.71
N ILE A 168 -10.60 -23.96 -13.15
CA ILE A 168 -10.11 -24.67 -11.95
C ILE A 168 -8.73 -25.28 -12.22
N GLU A 169 -8.57 -26.01 -13.32
CA GLU A 169 -7.28 -26.62 -13.67
C GLU A 169 -6.18 -25.56 -13.85
N ARG A 170 -6.49 -24.44 -14.49
CA ARG A 170 -5.54 -23.35 -14.70
C ARG A 170 -5.15 -22.67 -13.38
N ALA A 171 -6.11 -22.46 -12.47
CA ALA A 171 -5.84 -21.91 -11.15
C ALA A 171 -4.86 -22.79 -10.36
N PHE A 172 -5.10 -24.11 -10.33
CA PHE A 172 -4.20 -25.07 -9.67
C PHE A 172 -2.78 -25.02 -10.24
N ARG A 173 -2.63 -24.91 -11.57
CA ARG A 173 -1.30 -24.80 -12.19
C ARG A 173 -0.61 -23.48 -11.87
N LEU A 174 -1.34 -22.37 -11.85
CA LEU A 174 -0.78 -21.04 -11.57
C LEU A 174 -0.37 -20.88 -10.11
N VAL A 175 -1.15 -21.47 -9.20
CA VAL A 175 -1.04 -21.26 -7.76
C VAL A 175 -0.22 -22.37 -7.11
N LEU A 176 -0.57 -23.64 -7.35
CA LEU A 176 0.01 -24.81 -6.69
C LEU A 176 1.03 -25.56 -7.55
N GLY A 177 1.15 -25.23 -8.84
CA GLY A 177 2.07 -25.90 -9.76
C GLY A 177 1.69 -27.35 -10.12
N ARG A 178 0.49 -27.82 -9.75
CA ARG A 178 -0.02 -29.17 -10.02
C ARG A 178 -1.37 -29.14 -10.74
N THR A 179 -1.86 -30.29 -11.17
CA THR A 179 -3.26 -30.45 -11.62
C THR A 179 -4.15 -30.86 -10.45
N PRO A 180 -5.44 -30.48 -10.44
CA PRO A 180 -6.39 -30.93 -9.43
C PRO A 180 -6.69 -32.42 -9.63
N SER A 181 -6.87 -33.16 -8.54
CA SER A 181 -7.43 -34.50 -8.60
C SER A 181 -8.93 -34.46 -8.96
N ALA A 182 -9.48 -35.55 -9.49
CA ALA A 182 -10.90 -35.66 -9.79
C ALA A 182 -11.82 -35.27 -8.61
N PRO A 183 -11.62 -35.78 -7.37
CA PRO A 183 -12.47 -35.40 -6.24
C PRO A 183 -12.31 -33.94 -5.83
N GLU A 184 -11.11 -33.35 -5.93
CA GLU A 184 -10.91 -31.91 -5.65
C GLU A 184 -11.67 -31.05 -6.66
N ARG A 185 -11.51 -31.34 -7.96
CA ARG A 185 -12.19 -30.60 -9.03
C ARG A 185 -13.71 -30.63 -8.85
N ASP A 186 -14.27 -31.80 -8.59
CA ASP A 186 -15.72 -31.95 -8.49
C ASP A 186 -16.29 -31.23 -7.24
N ARG A 187 -15.57 -31.26 -6.11
CA ARG A 187 -15.93 -30.49 -4.90
C ARG A 187 -15.86 -28.98 -5.13
N LEU A 188 -14.79 -28.51 -5.76
CA LEU A 188 -14.59 -27.08 -6.03
C LEU A 188 -15.58 -26.56 -7.04
N LYS A 189 -15.90 -27.35 -8.07
CA LYS A 189 -16.96 -27.02 -9.03
C LYS A 189 -18.30 -26.82 -8.33
N LYS A 190 -18.66 -27.73 -7.43
CA LYS A 190 -19.88 -27.59 -6.61
C LYS A 190 -19.83 -26.30 -5.77
N TYR A 191 -18.72 -26.07 -5.07
CA TYR A 191 -18.54 -24.88 -4.23
C TYR A 191 -18.70 -23.58 -5.03
N ILE A 192 -18.10 -23.48 -6.22
CA ILE A 192 -18.21 -22.27 -7.06
C ILE A 192 -19.66 -22.04 -7.47
N LEU A 193 -20.40 -23.08 -7.86
CA LEU A 193 -21.82 -22.95 -8.20
C LEU A 193 -22.68 -22.50 -7.01
N ASP A 194 -22.40 -23.03 -5.81
CA ASP A 194 -23.08 -22.63 -4.57
C ASP A 194 -22.79 -21.15 -4.24
N MET A 195 -21.53 -20.70 -4.41
CA MET A 195 -21.14 -19.30 -4.19
C MET A 195 -21.69 -18.36 -5.26
N GLN A 196 -21.82 -18.79 -6.52
CA GLN A 196 -22.50 -18.01 -7.55
C GLN A 196 -23.94 -17.69 -7.13
N ALA A 197 -24.68 -18.71 -6.66
CA ALA A 197 -26.05 -18.53 -6.18
C ALA A 197 -26.14 -17.57 -4.98
N TYR A 198 -25.14 -17.58 -4.09
CA TYR A 198 -25.04 -16.66 -2.95
C TYR A 198 -24.76 -15.22 -3.38
N HIS A 199 -23.79 -15.00 -4.28
CA HIS A 199 -23.40 -13.67 -4.74
C HIS A 199 -24.46 -13.00 -5.63
N HIS A 200 -25.36 -13.76 -6.24
CA HIS A 200 -26.54 -13.19 -6.91
C HIS A 200 -27.56 -12.59 -5.93
N GLN A 201 -27.55 -13.01 -4.66
CA GLN A 201 -28.47 -12.51 -3.62
C GLN A 201 -27.86 -11.39 -2.79
N THR A 202 -26.53 -11.23 -2.83
CA THR A 202 -25.78 -10.30 -2.00
C THR A 202 -25.02 -9.31 -2.86
N GLU A 203 -25.25 -8.02 -2.64
CA GLU A 203 -24.50 -6.94 -3.29
C GLU A 203 -23.50 -6.33 -2.31
N PRO A 204 -22.21 -6.23 -2.66
CA PRO A 204 -21.19 -5.65 -1.78
C PRO A 204 -21.16 -4.13 -1.89
N ASP A 205 -20.80 -3.47 -0.79
CA ASP A 205 -20.65 -2.01 -0.75
C ASP A 205 -19.43 -1.54 -1.56
N PRO A 206 -19.55 -0.41 -2.29
CA PRO A 206 -18.42 0.18 -3.02
C PRO A 206 -17.39 0.79 -2.07
N VAL A 207 -16.11 0.62 -2.41
CA VAL A 207 -14.99 1.19 -1.64
C VAL A 207 -14.68 2.59 -2.17
N SER A 208 -14.62 3.59 -1.28
CA SER A 208 -14.25 4.97 -1.61
C SER A 208 -12.91 5.35 -0.99
N TYR A 209 -12.06 6.02 -1.76
CA TYR A 209 -10.76 6.52 -1.31
C TYR A 209 -10.83 8.03 -1.00
N PRO A 210 -10.37 8.48 0.18
CA PRO A 210 -10.41 9.90 0.52
C PRO A 210 -9.32 10.68 -0.23
N THR A 211 -9.68 11.82 -0.83
CA THR A 211 -8.72 12.77 -1.42
C THR A 211 -8.18 13.77 -0.41
N GLN A 212 -8.83 13.90 0.74
CA GLN A 212 -8.42 14.79 1.83
C GLN A 212 -8.81 14.19 3.17
N ILE A 213 -7.99 14.45 4.18
CA ILE A 213 -8.23 14.01 5.56
C ILE A 213 -8.10 15.19 6.51
N THR A 214 -8.93 15.21 7.55
CA THR A 214 -8.83 16.23 8.59
C THR A 214 -7.99 15.72 9.74
N ARG A 215 -6.90 16.42 10.04
CA ARG A 215 -6.02 16.14 11.18
C ARG A 215 -6.36 17.05 12.33
N SER A 216 -6.21 16.54 13.55
CA SER A 216 -6.30 17.32 14.78
C SER A 216 -4.97 17.26 15.50
N LEU A 217 -4.43 18.42 15.84
CA LEU A 217 -3.18 18.58 16.58
C LEU A 217 -3.39 19.52 17.75
N VAL A 218 -2.48 19.50 18.71
CA VAL A 218 -2.44 20.48 19.80
C VAL A 218 -1.34 21.47 19.51
N GLU A 219 -1.66 22.76 19.53
CA GLU A 219 -0.68 23.83 19.35
C GLU A 219 0.25 23.92 20.58
N GLU A 220 1.57 23.95 20.35
CA GLU A 220 2.57 23.90 21.42
C GLU A 220 2.49 25.09 22.39
N PHE A 221 2.20 26.30 21.89
CA PHE A 221 2.20 27.51 22.71
C PHE A 221 0.90 27.73 23.49
N THR A 222 -0.25 27.41 22.90
CA THR A 222 -1.57 27.69 23.51
C THR A 222 -2.18 26.47 24.19
N GLY A 223 -1.69 25.27 23.87
CA GLY A 223 -2.30 24.01 24.30
C GLY A 223 -3.69 23.76 23.69
N GLN A 224 -4.14 24.57 22.72
CA GLN A 224 -5.45 24.43 22.10
C GLN A 224 -5.39 23.45 20.92
N PRO A 225 -6.43 22.62 20.72
CA PRO A 225 -6.51 21.79 19.54
C PRO A 225 -6.78 22.65 18.31
N PHE A 226 -6.03 22.44 17.24
CA PHE A 226 -6.32 22.98 15.92
C PHE A 226 -6.51 21.84 14.92
N LYS A 227 -7.35 22.09 13.91
CA LYS A 227 -7.59 21.15 12.82
C LYS A 227 -7.05 21.73 11.53
N TYR A 228 -6.45 20.87 10.71
CA TYR A 228 -6.07 21.22 9.34
C TYR A 228 -6.47 20.10 8.38
N GLN A 229 -6.66 20.47 7.12
CA GLN A 229 -6.94 19.51 6.05
C GLN A 229 -5.63 19.16 5.35
N GLU A 230 -5.31 17.87 5.36
CA GLU A 230 -4.20 17.32 4.58
C GLU A 230 -4.78 16.79 3.25
N ILE A 231 -4.26 17.32 2.15
CA ILE A 231 -4.65 16.90 0.80
C ILE A 231 -3.80 15.69 0.43
N LEU A 232 -4.44 14.68 -0.15
CA LEU A 232 -3.83 13.45 -0.62
C LEU A 232 -3.81 13.44 -2.17
N PRO A 233 -2.85 14.13 -2.80
CA PRO A 233 -2.84 14.37 -4.25
C PRO A 233 -2.82 13.10 -5.09
N VAL A 234 -2.24 12.00 -4.58
CA VAL A 234 -2.23 10.73 -5.31
C VAL A 234 -3.64 10.17 -5.47
N PHE A 235 -4.49 10.31 -4.44
CA PHE A 235 -5.86 9.79 -4.46
C PHE A 235 -6.79 10.55 -5.41
N GLU A 236 -6.39 11.72 -5.92
CA GLU A 236 -7.14 12.45 -6.96
C GLU A 236 -7.10 11.73 -8.33
N GLN A 237 -6.02 11.01 -8.61
CA GLN A 237 -5.79 10.29 -9.87
C GLN A 237 -5.51 8.80 -9.61
N TYR A 238 -5.97 8.28 -8.47
CA TYR A 238 -5.72 6.90 -8.07
C TYR A 238 -6.61 5.95 -8.85
N GLU A 239 -5.99 4.99 -9.52
CA GLU A 239 -6.67 3.88 -10.17
C GLU A 239 -6.68 2.70 -9.19
N PRO A 240 -7.78 2.39 -8.49
CA PRO A 240 -7.81 1.28 -7.55
C PRO A 240 -7.82 -0.08 -8.25
N ASP A 241 -7.40 -1.12 -7.53
CA ASP A 241 -7.62 -2.49 -7.96
C ASP A 241 -9.13 -2.80 -7.99
N LYS A 242 -9.55 -3.73 -8.86
CA LYS A 242 -10.96 -4.11 -8.99
C LYS A 242 -11.48 -4.65 -7.66
N LYS A 243 -12.50 -4.01 -7.11
CA LYS A 243 -13.14 -4.38 -5.84
C LYS A 243 -14.32 -5.32 -6.06
N PRO A 244 -14.82 -6.00 -5.01
CA PRO A 244 -15.99 -6.87 -5.13
C PRO A 244 -17.22 -6.20 -5.78
N ALA A 245 -17.42 -4.90 -5.55
CA ALA A 245 -18.51 -4.12 -6.14
C ALA A 245 -18.37 -3.88 -7.65
N ASP A 246 -17.14 -3.95 -8.19
CA ASP A 246 -16.88 -3.67 -9.61
C ASP A 246 -17.03 -4.91 -10.51
N VAL A 247 -17.26 -6.09 -9.92
CA VAL A 247 -17.20 -7.38 -10.61
C VAL A 247 -18.51 -8.17 -10.51
N THR A 248 -18.73 -9.02 -11.51
CA THR A 248 -19.93 -9.86 -11.59
C THR A 248 -19.99 -10.91 -10.47
N ALA A 249 -21.19 -11.41 -10.17
CA ALA A 249 -21.37 -12.48 -9.18
C ALA A 249 -20.57 -13.75 -9.55
N GLU A 250 -20.42 -14.05 -10.83
CA GLU A 250 -19.63 -15.16 -11.34
C GLU A 250 -18.14 -14.97 -11.06
N THR A 251 -17.64 -13.75 -11.24
CA THR A 251 -16.24 -13.40 -10.90
C THR A 251 -16.02 -13.46 -9.39
N ARG A 252 -16.97 -12.99 -8.57
CA ARG A 252 -16.87 -13.05 -7.10
C ARG A 252 -16.81 -14.48 -6.58
N ALA A 253 -17.66 -15.37 -7.10
CA ALA A 253 -17.62 -16.79 -6.73
C ALA A 253 -16.30 -17.47 -7.12
N LEU A 254 -15.72 -17.08 -8.27
CA LEU A 254 -14.40 -17.57 -8.67
C LEU A 254 -13.28 -16.96 -7.81
N ALA A 255 -13.44 -15.72 -7.34
CA ALA A 255 -12.52 -15.07 -6.43
C ALA A 255 -12.50 -15.75 -5.05
N ASP A 256 -13.65 -16.18 -4.52
CA ASP A 256 -13.72 -16.98 -3.27
C ASP A 256 -12.94 -18.29 -3.40
N PHE A 257 -13.09 -18.96 -4.55
CA PHE A 257 -12.27 -20.13 -4.86
C PHE A 257 -10.77 -19.79 -4.90
N CYS A 258 -10.38 -18.69 -5.53
CA CYS A 258 -8.98 -18.24 -5.55
C CYS A 258 -8.46 -17.93 -4.14
N LEU A 259 -9.29 -17.32 -3.30
CA LEU A 259 -8.99 -17.03 -1.90
C LEU A 259 -8.76 -18.32 -1.11
N LEU A 260 -9.59 -19.35 -1.31
CA LEU A 260 -9.36 -20.67 -0.72
C LEU A 260 -8.01 -21.24 -1.12
N LEU A 261 -7.64 -21.14 -2.40
CA LEU A 261 -6.34 -21.61 -2.88
C LEU A 261 -5.17 -20.87 -2.20
N PHE A 262 -5.23 -19.56 -2.08
CA PHE A 262 -4.19 -18.78 -1.38
C PHE A 262 -4.03 -19.14 0.09
N ASN A 263 -5.11 -19.62 0.71
CA ASN A 263 -5.12 -20.07 2.10
C ASN A 263 -4.78 -21.56 2.27
N THR A 264 -4.49 -22.27 1.19
CA THR A 264 -3.94 -23.63 1.31
C THR A 264 -2.50 -23.56 1.80
N ASN A 265 -2.18 -24.35 2.82
CA ASN A 265 -0.80 -24.45 3.34
C ASN A 265 0.16 -25.17 2.39
N GLU A 266 -0.24 -25.47 1.16
CA GLU A 266 0.60 -26.19 0.19
C GLU A 266 1.82 -25.37 -0.26
N PHE A 267 1.79 -24.03 -0.15
CA PHE A 267 2.95 -23.18 -0.46
C PHE A 267 4.11 -23.31 0.55
N MET A 268 3.85 -23.86 1.76
CA MET A 268 4.87 -23.94 2.83
C MET A 268 5.91 -25.05 2.62
N TYR A 269 5.82 -25.86 1.55
CA TYR A 269 6.66 -27.04 1.37
C TYR A 269 7.66 -26.97 0.20
N ILE A 270 8.01 -25.78 -0.28
CA ILE A 270 9.26 -25.63 -1.05
C ILE A 270 10.39 -25.48 -0.02
N LYS A 271 10.95 -26.63 0.40
CA LYS A 271 12.21 -26.72 1.13
C LYS A 271 13.39 -26.63 0.17
#